data_AF-A0A957SCF5-F1
#
_entry.id   AF-A0A957SCF5-F1
#
_cell.length_a   1.000
_cell.length_b   1.000
_cell.length_c   1.000
_cell.angle_alpha   90.00
_cell.angle_beta   90.00
_cell.angle_gamma   90.00
#
_symmetry.space_group_name_H-M   'P 1'
#
loop_
_entity.id
_entity.type
_entity.pdbx_description
1 polymer ?
#
loop_
_entity_poly.entity_id
_entity_poly.type
_entity_poly.pdbx_seq_one_letter_code
_entity_poly.pdbx_strand_id
1 'polypeptide(L)'
;ALQNNASVQGNGTRTRQDNLQDLQDNVEAHADANAQRPEEASTTSGTTSGAAEIQLTPWQVTGVKLPGQAALELLSQFTEEALRGGAAGVHPANRTNTLHYLRPGPDLIYWSHAAKFALELLIGQHYVPGVYADAAGQFSALWQPTLNEPYILERFDQLVMHMPPICRAYNLDAPAQALSARTLLEDFMTSMVDMSVRGWSNLMRSPATAPAANADANGLLDAGKLAGQQWLRRLRTGERRLDLPPQPAHQLYQDVTNWLEQLHATGDANFRIGFALETPEETQLTDLEHLRWKLAYYLQARDNPSLLIPARQVWQNKGNVLKINSRRIDHPQERLLAGLGAVSHLLSPIERSLRKVQPEAAYLSTDEAHQFLREVGPLLATSGYGVIFPEWWRTRGRTQLGLHLHLRSPFEPEDDNGLDLLPGARRSGQR
;
A
#
# COMPACT_ATOMS: atom_id res chain seq x y z
N ALA A 1 -54.57 56.40 -23.41
CA ALA A 1 -55.94 56.89 -23.66
C ALA A 1 -56.66 55.87 -24.52
N LEU A 2 -57.79 55.35 -24.00
CA LEU A 2 -58.88 54.64 -24.71
C LEU A 2 -58.49 53.27 -25.32
N GLN A 3 -59.22 52.15 -25.20
CA GLN A 3 -60.48 51.83 -24.52
C GLN A 3 -60.70 50.30 -24.64
N ASN A 4 -61.24 49.70 -23.58
CA ASN A 4 -62.31 48.70 -23.50
C ASN A 4 -62.38 47.51 -24.49
N ASN A 5 -62.37 46.26 -24.04
CA ASN A 5 -63.34 45.49 -23.22
C ASN A 5 -64.48 44.80 -24.01
N ALA A 6 -64.63 43.51 -23.66
CA ALA A 6 -65.86 42.71 -23.51
C ALA A 6 -66.34 41.81 -24.66
N SER A 7 -66.32 40.49 -24.40
CA SER A 7 -67.48 39.57 -24.22
C SER A 7 -67.08 38.13 -24.65
N VAL A 8 -66.89 37.14 -23.76
CA VAL A 8 -67.82 36.38 -22.89
C VAL A 8 -68.39 35.11 -23.56
N GLN A 9 -68.24 33.98 -22.82
CA GLN A 9 -68.90 32.66 -22.90
C GLN A 9 -68.50 31.68 -24.04
N GLY A 10 -68.31 30.38 -23.81
CA GLY A 10 -68.44 29.56 -22.60
C GLY A 10 -68.27 28.06 -22.93
N ASN A 11 -68.09 27.25 -21.89
CA ASN A 11 -68.06 25.77 -21.82
C ASN A 11 -66.91 25.06 -22.56
N GLY A 12 -66.21 24.07 -21.99
CA GLY A 12 -66.39 23.31 -20.76
C GLY A 12 -65.76 21.93 -20.97
N THR A 13 -65.03 21.43 -19.97
CA THR A 13 -64.86 20.01 -19.55
C THR A 13 -63.49 19.84 -18.92
N ARG A 14 -63.49 19.98 -17.59
CA ARG A 14 -62.45 19.55 -16.67
C ARG A 14 -62.82 18.16 -16.21
N THR A 15 -62.02 17.14 -16.52
CA THR A 15 -62.12 15.84 -15.86
C THR A 15 -60.80 15.09 -15.90
N ARG A 16 -60.42 14.60 -14.72
CA ARG A 16 -59.72 13.33 -14.46
C ARG A 16 -58.19 13.36 -14.37
N GLN A 17 -57.65 14.11 -13.39
CA GLN A 17 -56.39 13.68 -12.74
C GLN A 17 -56.10 14.24 -11.34
N ASP A 18 -57.07 14.85 -10.66
CA ASP A 18 -56.99 15.20 -9.23
C ASP A 18 -58.00 14.34 -8.47
N ASN A 19 -57.59 13.13 -8.05
CA ASN A 19 -58.31 12.34 -7.05
C ASN A 19 -57.48 11.14 -6.55
N LEU A 20 -56.27 11.40 -6.07
CA LEU A 20 -55.46 10.40 -5.34
C LEU A 20 -54.71 11.00 -4.12
N GLN A 21 -55.07 12.21 -3.68
CA GLN A 21 -54.39 12.90 -2.56
C GLN A 21 -55.25 13.07 -1.30
N ASP A 22 -56.52 12.63 -1.28
CA ASP A 22 -57.48 12.92 -0.19
C ASP A 22 -57.92 11.67 0.61
N LEU A 23 -57.05 10.66 0.77
CA LEU A 23 -57.39 9.43 1.51
C LEU A 23 -56.38 9.00 2.58
N GLN A 24 -55.54 9.90 3.09
CA GLN A 24 -54.62 9.59 4.21
C GLN A 24 -54.68 10.52 5.42
N ASP A 25 -55.56 11.53 5.45
CA ASP A 25 -55.67 12.49 6.56
C ASP A 25 -56.93 12.31 7.43
N ASN A 26 -57.31 11.07 7.78
CA ASN A 26 -58.48 10.88 8.64
C ASN A 26 -58.45 9.66 9.59
N VAL A 27 -57.35 9.49 10.35
CA VAL A 27 -57.32 8.60 11.53
C VAL A 27 -56.66 9.25 12.77
N GLU A 28 -56.09 10.46 12.69
CA GLU A 28 -55.57 11.18 13.87
C GLU A 28 -56.60 12.12 14.49
N ALA A 29 -57.55 11.57 15.25
CA ALA A 29 -58.25 12.30 16.32
C ALA A 29 -59.14 11.33 17.12
N HIS A 30 -58.62 10.77 18.23
CA HIS A 30 -59.33 10.51 19.48
C HIS A 30 -58.48 9.61 20.38
N ALA A 31 -57.76 10.20 21.34
CA ALA A 31 -57.69 9.79 22.76
C ALA A 31 -56.50 10.45 23.44
N ASP A 32 -56.68 11.71 23.83
CA ASP A 32 -55.97 12.31 24.95
C ASP A 32 -56.34 11.59 26.26
N ALA A 33 -55.43 11.71 27.23
CA ALA A 33 -55.53 11.38 28.64
C ALA A 33 -55.19 9.92 29.05
N ASN A 34 -53.91 9.67 29.33
CA ASN A 34 -53.49 9.46 30.72
C ASN A 34 -51.96 9.57 30.87
N ALA A 35 -51.48 10.69 31.41
CA ALA A 35 -50.11 10.85 31.86
C ALA A 35 -50.02 10.41 33.33
N GLN A 36 -49.45 9.23 33.58
CA GLN A 36 -49.09 8.79 34.92
C GLN A 36 -47.70 8.14 34.94
N ARG A 37 -46.77 8.94 35.47
CA ARG A 37 -45.49 8.63 36.09
C ARG A 37 -45.48 7.26 36.79
N PRO A 38 -44.48 6.38 36.61
CA PRO A 38 -44.34 5.21 37.48
C PRO A 38 -43.51 5.60 38.71
N GLU A 39 -44.15 5.52 39.87
CA GLU A 39 -43.51 5.45 41.18
C GLU A 39 -42.79 4.11 41.35
N GLU A 40 -41.73 4.16 42.15
CA GLU A 40 -41.03 3.04 42.74
C GLU A 40 -42.00 2.14 43.53
N ALA A 41 -42.03 0.85 43.23
CA ALA A 41 -42.52 -0.15 44.18
C ALA A 41 -41.75 -1.46 44.00
N SER A 42 -41.02 -1.80 45.04
CA SER A 42 -40.21 -3.00 45.18
C SER A 42 -41.06 -4.26 45.35
N THR A 43 -40.55 -5.34 44.78
CA THR A 43 -40.64 -6.74 45.24
C THR A 43 -42.02 -7.39 45.36
N THR A 44 -42.32 -8.29 44.41
CA THR A 44 -42.73 -9.65 44.78
C THR A 44 -42.19 -10.64 43.75
N SER A 45 -41.46 -11.62 44.25
CA SER A 45 -40.74 -12.63 43.49
C SER A 45 -41.71 -13.58 42.78
N GLY A 46 -41.52 -13.75 41.47
CA GLY A 46 -42.18 -14.77 40.65
C GLY A 46 -41.26 -15.15 39.50
N THR A 47 -40.50 -16.22 39.69
CA THR A 47 -39.51 -16.75 38.74
C THR A 47 -40.21 -17.36 37.51
N THR A 48 -40.11 -16.68 36.37
CA THR A 48 -40.06 -17.29 35.04
C THR A 48 -39.18 -16.41 34.17
N SER A 49 -37.91 -16.79 34.04
CA SER A 49 -36.95 -16.19 33.12
C SER A 49 -37.35 -16.56 31.69
N GLY A 50 -38.24 -15.77 31.09
CA GLY A 50 -38.29 -15.64 29.64
C GLY A 50 -37.15 -14.73 29.24
N ALA A 51 -36.11 -15.26 28.60
CA ALA A 51 -35.07 -14.43 28.01
C ALA A 51 -35.75 -13.53 26.96
N ALA A 52 -35.97 -12.26 27.29
CA ALA A 52 -36.45 -11.28 26.34
C ALA A 52 -35.47 -11.26 25.16
N GLU A 53 -35.99 -11.50 23.94
CA GLU A 53 -35.20 -11.52 22.73
C GLU A 53 -34.56 -10.13 22.56
N ILE A 54 -33.24 -10.05 22.69
CA ILE A 54 -32.50 -8.79 22.56
C ILE A 54 -32.55 -8.39 21.08
N GLN A 55 -33.31 -7.33 20.78
CA GLN A 55 -33.41 -6.79 19.43
C GLN A 55 -32.53 -5.54 19.28
N LEU A 56 -31.78 -5.49 18.17
CA LEU A 56 -30.98 -4.32 17.81
C LEU A 56 -31.87 -3.32 17.07
N THR A 57 -31.99 -2.10 17.61
CA THR A 57 -32.72 -0.99 16.98
C THR A 57 -31.74 0.08 16.50
N PRO A 58 -31.93 0.64 15.30
CA PRO A 58 -31.10 1.74 14.82
C PRO A 58 -31.28 2.98 15.72
N TRP A 59 -30.20 3.71 15.96
CA TRP A 59 -30.20 4.96 16.71
C TRP A 59 -29.45 6.03 15.92
N GLN A 60 -30.08 7.19 15.75
CA GLN A 60 -29.47 8.38 15.18
C GLN A 60 -28.52 9.07 16.17
N VAL A 61 -27.27 9.27 15.74
CA VAL A 61 -26.24 10.00 16.49
C VAL A 61 -25.75 11.17 15.64
N THR A 62 -25.60 12.36 16.24
CA THR A 62 -25.01 13.52 15.56
C THR A 62 -23.50 13.38 15.51
N GLY A 63 -22.93 13.34 14.30
CA GLY A 63 -21.49 13.19 14.08
C GLY A 63 -20.87 14.37 13.32
N VAL A 64 -19.54 14.46 13.39
CA VAL A 64 -18.75 15.41 12.58
C VAL A 64 -18.09 14.66 11.43
N LYS A 65 -18.24 15.16 10.21
CA LYS A 65 -17.57 14.60 9.02
C LYS A 65 -16.17 15.21 8.88
N LEU A 66 -15.14 14.38 8.96
CA LEU A 66 -13.76 14.78 8.72
C LEU A 66 -13.38 14.59 7.24
N PRO A 67 -12.59 15.51 6.64
CA PRO A 67 -11.93 15.23 5.38
C PRO A 67 -10.88 14.13 5.59
N GLY A 68 -10.68 13.26 4.59
CA GLY A 68 -9.85 12.06 4.76
C GLY A 68 -8.41 12.33 5.19
N GLN A 69 -7.80 13.45 4.79
CA GLN A 69 -6.46 13.81 5.26
C GLN A 69 -6.44 14.14 6.76
N ALA A 70 -7.39 14.94 7.24
CA ALA A 70 -7.52 15.23 8.67
C ALA A 70 -7.90 13.96 9.46
N ALA A 71 -8.69 13.06 8.86
CA ALA A 71 -9.00 11.77 9.47
C ALA A 71 -7.74 10.90 9.63
N LEU A 72 -6.85 10.86 8.62
CA LEU A 72 -5.58 10.14 8.71
C LEU A 72 -4.68 10.68 9.83
N GLU A 73 -4.53 12.00 9.86
CA GLU A 73 -3.73 12.69 10.87
C GLU A 73 -4.28 12.39 12.27
N LEU A 74 -5.59 12.52 12.48
CA LEU A 74 -6.23 12.23 13.75
C LEU A 74 -6.06 10.76 14.16
N LEU A 75 -6.37 9.82 13.26
CA LEU A 75 -6.32 8.38 13.56
C LEU A 75 -4.90 7.88 13.83
N SER A 76 -3.89 8.48 13.20
CA SER A 76 -2.48 8.14 13.42
C SER A 76 -1.95 8.57 14.79
N GLN A 77 -2.54 9.60 15.40
CA GLN A 77 -2.10 10.17 16.67
C GLN A 77 -2.50 9.35 17.91
N PHE A 78 -3.43 8.40 17.78
CA PHE A 78 -3.79 7.53 18.90
C PHE A 78 -2.67 6.52 19.17
N THR A 79 -1.85 6.76 20.21
CA THR A 79 -0.82 5.83 20.68
C THR A 79 -1.42 4.76 21.58
N GLU A 80 -0.82 3.56 21.64
CA GLU A 80 -1.28 2.51 22.58
C GLU A 80 -1.35 3.00 24.02
N GLU A 81 -0.48 3.93 24.43
CA GLU A 81 -0.47 4.53 25.76
C GLU A 81 -1.70 5.42 26.00
N ALA A 82 -2.10 6.23 25.02
CA ALA A 82 -3.35 7.00 25.08
C ALA A 82 -4.59 6.08 25.04
N LEU A 83 -4.51 4.96 24.33
CA LEU A 83 -5.58 3.95 24.25
C LEU A 83 -5.69 3.08 25.53
N ARG A 84 -4.58 2.87 26.26
CA ARG A 84 -4.51 2.10 27.52
C ARG A 84 -4.66 2.97 28.79
N GLY A 85 -4.51 4.29 28.68
CA GLY A 85 -4.40 5.27 29.76
C GLY A 85 -5.65 5.51 30.64
N GLY A 86 -6.59 4.57 30.71
CA GLY A 86 -7.75 4.64 31.60
C GLY A 86 -7.54 4.05 33.00
N ALA A 87 -6.36 3.50 33.32
CA ALA A 87 -6.16 2.71 34.55
C ALA A 87 -5.13 3.25 35.57
N ALA A 88 -4.42 4.35 35.30
CA ALA A 88 -3.46 4.90 36.27
C ALA A 88 -3.65 6.41 36.44
N GLY A 89 -4.14 6.80 37.61
CA GLY A 89 -4.34 8.19 38.03
C GLY A 89 -3.05 8.99 38.08
N VAL A 90 -2.63 9.52 36.93
CA VAL A 90 -1.62 10.57 36.85
C VAL A 90 -2.32 11.82 36.32
N HIS A 91 -2.54 12.80 37.19
CA HIS A 91 -2.91 14.15 36.80
C HIS A 91 -1.69 14.83 36.15
N PRO A 92 -1.69 15.16 34.85
CA PRO A 92 -0.66 15.99 34.28
C PRO A 92 -1.09 17.46 34.37
N ALA A 93 -0.26 18.29 34.99
CA ALA A 93 -0.47 19.73 35.14
C ALA A 93 -0.38 20.53 33.83
N ASN A 94 -0.40 19.89 32.65
CA ASN A 94 -0.23 20.53 31.35
C ASN A 94 -1.50 20.38 30.49
N ARG A 95 -2.31 21.44 30.45
CA ARG A 95 -3.69 21.50 29.90
C ARG A 95 -3.78 21.56 28.36
N THR A 96 -2.78 21.10 27.61
CA THR A 96 -2.76 21.34 26.15
C THR A 96 -3.29 20.20 25.30
N ASN A 97 -3.49 18.99 25.83
CA ASN A 97 -3.96 17.86 25.04
C ASN A 97 -5.22 17.23 25.64
N THR A 98 -6.38 17.67 25.16
CA THR A 98 -7.73 17.28 25.63
C THR A 98 -8.06 15.80 25.38
N LEU A 99 -7.26 15.10 24.59
CA LEU A 99 -7.46 13.69 24.23
C LEU A 99 -7.08 12.70 25.36
N HIS A 100 -6.34 13.14 26.39
CA HIS A 100 -5.93 12.25 27.49
C HIS A 100 -7.08 11.78 28.42
N TYR A 101 -8.28 12.36 28.29
CA TYR A 101 -9.44 12.02 29.12
C TYR A 101 -10.49 11.18 28.40
N LEU A 102 -10.30 10.89 27.11
CA LEU A 102 -11.26 10.11 26.33
C LEU A 102 -10.84 8.65 26.34
N ARG A 103 -11.68 7.76 26.88
CA ARG A 103 -11.53 6.32 26.68
C ARG A 103 -12.06 6.02 25.27
N PRO A 104 -11.19 5.68 24.31
CA PRO A 104 -11.59 5.44 22.94
C PRO A 104 -12.40 4.15 22.86
N GLY A 105 -13.44 4.16 22.03
CA GLY A 105 -14.23 2.96 21.73
C GLY A 105 -13.43 1.95 20.90
N PRO A 106 -13.89 0.69 20.83
CA PRO A 106 -13.24 -0.36 20.04
C PRO A 106 -13.19 -0.01 18.54
N ASP A 107 -14.17 0.76 18.05
CA ASP A 107 -14.21 1.30 16.69
C ASP A 107 -13.03 2.23 16.41
N LEU A 108 -12.76 3.19 17.30
CA LEU A 108 -11.72 4.18 17.12
C LEU A 108 -10.32 3.55 17.21
N ILE A 109 -10.15 2.58 18.12
CA ILE A 109 -8.93 1.78 18.23
C ILE A 109 -8.68 1.02 16.92
N TYR A 110 -9.71 0.35 16.40
CA TYR A 110 -9.61 -0.39 15.15
C TYR A 110 -9.23 0.51 13.96
N TRP A 111 -9.92 1.63 13.79
CA TRP A 111 -9.62 2.56 12.70
C TRP A 111 -8.26 3.24 12.83
N SER A 112 -7.75 3.43 14.06
CA SER A 112 -6.36 3.86 14.27
C SER A 112 -5.36 2.81 13.77
N HIS A 113 -5.59 1.53 14.04
CA HIS A 113 -4.72 0.45 13.53
C HIS A 113 -4.78 0.36 12.00
N ALA A 114 -5.97 0.46 11.41
CA ALA A 114 -6.15 0.49 9.95
C ALA A 114 -5.46 1.71 9.31
N ALA A 115 -5.54 2.89 9.94
CA ALA A 115 -4.87 4.10 9.46
C ALA A 115 -3.34 3.98 9.51
N LYS A 116 -2.78 3.41 10.59
CA LYS A 116 -1.34 3.13 10.68
C LYS A 116 -0.89 2.13 9.64
N PHE A 117 -1.70 1.10 9.38
CA PHE A 117 -1.42 0.15 8.31
C PHE A 117 -1.43 0.82 6.92
N ALA A 118 -2.37 1.73 6.66
CA ALA A 118 -2.36 2.53 5.44
C ALA A 118 -1.08 3.41 5.32
N LEU A 119 -0.59 3.98 6.44
CA LEU A 119 0.69 4.70 6.46
C LEU A 119 1.88 3.78 6.15
N GLU A 120 1.88 2.55 6.68
CA GLU A 120 2.92 1.56 6.34
C GLU A 120 2.93 1.24 4.84
N LEU A 121 1.76 1.11 4.20
CA LEU A 121 1.69 0.94 2.75
C LEU A 121 2.24 2.14 2.00
N LEU A 122 1.89 3.36 2.43
CA LEU A 122 2.36 4.60 1.81
C LEU A 122 3.89 4.76 1.96
N ILE A 123 4.44 4.51 3.15
CA ILE A 123 5.89 4.56 3.42
C ILE A 123 6.63 3.48 2.63
N GLY A 124 6.06 2.28 2.58
CA GLY A 124 6.60 1.15 1.83
C GLY A 124 6.39 1.25 0.32
N GLN A 125 5.76 2.32 -0.19
CA GLN A 125 5.45 2.50 -1.61
C GLN A 125 4.61 1.35 -2.22
N HIS A 126 3.78 0.71 -1.40
CA HIS A 126 2.88 -0.37 -1.80
C HIS A 126 1.57 0.19 -2.36
N TYR A 127 1.67 0.94 -3.45
CA TYR A 127 0.50 1.47 -4.15
C TYR A 127 0.80 1.67 -5.63
N VAL A 128 -0.25 1.54 -6.46
CA VAL A 128 -0.15 1.66 -7.92
C VAL A 128 -1.23 2.58 -8.46
N PRO A 129 -0.95 3.29 -9.58
CA PRO A 129 -1.96 4.06 -10.27
C PRO A 129 -2.86 3.12 -11.06
N GLY A 130 -4.17 3.20 -10.82
CA GLY A 130 -5.18 2.33 -11.45
C GLY A 130 -6.23 3.11 -12.24
N VAL A 131 -6.99 2.37 -13.02
CA VAL A 131 -8.25 2.79 -13.64
C VAL A 131 -9.34 1.87 -13.11
N TYR A 132 -10.40 2.43 -12.55
CA TYR A 132 -11.50 1.67 -11.96
C TYR A 132 -12.80 1.95 -12.71
N ALA A 133 -13.57 0.91 -12.99
CA ALA A 133 -14.91 1.02 -13.55
C ALA A 133 -15.94 0.88 -12.43
N ASP A 134 -16.83 1.86 -12.28
CA ASP A 134 -17.97 1.73 -11.38
C ASP A 134 -19.08 0.84 -11.97
N ALA A 135 -20.07 0.49 -11.15
CA ALA A 135 -21.22 -0.31 -11.59
C ALA A 135 -22.08 0.39 -12.67
N ALA A 136 -21.92 1.71 -12.85
CA ALA A 136 -22.58 2.51 -13.87
C ALA A 136 -21.74 2.64 -15.16
N GLY A 137 -20.60 1.93 -15.26
CA GLY A 137 -19.71 1.94 -16.42
C GLY A 137 -18.87 3.22 -16.56
N GLN A 138 -18.75 4.03 -15.51
CA GLN A 138 -17.89 5.19 -15.46
C GLN A 138 -16.48 4.80 -15.02
N PHE A 139 -15.48 5.33 -15.74
CA PHE A 139 -14.09 5.09 -15.40
C PHE A 139 -13.54 6.21 -14.51
N SER A 140 -12.79 5.83 -13.49
CA SER A 140 -12.14 6.74 -12.55
C SER A 140 -10.66 6.40 -12.42
N ALA A 141 -9.82 7.43 -12.34
CA ALA A 141 -8.41 7.30 -12.01
C ALA A 141 -8.26 7.31 -10.49
N LEU A 142 -7.64 6.27 -9.91
CA LEU A 142 -7.47 6.08 -8.47
C LEU A 142 -6.10 5.49 -8.17
N TRP A 143 -5.47 5.90 -7.07
CA TRP A 143 -4.34 5.16 -6.51
C TRP A 143 -4.87 4.02 -5.64
N GLN A 144 -4.35 2.82 -5.85
CA GLN A 144 -4.79 1.62 -5.14
C GLN A 144 -3.63 1.02 -4.33
N PRO A 145 -3.88 0.56 -3.10
CA PRO A 145 -2.90 -0.20 -2.33
C PRO A 145 -2.59 -1.52 -3.04
N THR A 146 -1.33 -1.94 -3.04
CA THR A 146 -0.93 -3.28 -3.49
C THR A 146 -0.84 -4.23 -2.30
N LEU A 147 -1.66 -5.28 -2.31
CA LEU A 147 -1.75 -6.28 -1.23
C LEU A 147 -1.09 -7.62 -1.59
N ASN A 148 -0.17 -7.60 -2.57
CA ASN A 148 0.36 -8.83 -3.16
C ASN A 148 1.46 -9.48 -2.30
N GLU A 149 2.05 -8.73 -1.37
CA GLU A 149 3.06 -9.28 -0.47
C GLU A 149 2.41 -10.12 0.64
N PRO A 150 2.89 -11.36 0.90
CA PRO A 150 2.27 -12.26 1.89
C PRO A 150 2.11 -11.65 3.28
N TYR A 151 3.10 -10.87 3.75
CA TYR A 151 3.03 -10.24 5.06
C TYR A 151 1.98 -9.10 5.13
N ILE A 152 1.77 -8.40 4.00
CA ILE A 152 0.75 -7.36 3.89
C ILE A 152 -0.63 -8.01 3.88
N LEU A 153 -0.79 -9.08 3.09
CA LEU A 153 -2.03 -9.83 2.99
C LEU A 153 -2.42 -10.44 4.34
N GLU A 154 -1.48 -11.06 5.05
CA GLU A 154 -1.72 -11.62 6.39
C GLU A 154 -2.20 -10.53 7.36
N ARG A 155 -1.53 -9.38 7.38
CA ARG A 155 -1.93 -8.27 8.26
C ARG A 155 -3.27 -7.67 7.89
N PHE A 156 -3.57 -7.59 6.59
CA PHE A 156 -4.88 -7.20 6.08
C PHE A 156 -5.97 -8.18 6.58
N ASP A 157 -5.74 -9.48 6.45
CA ASP A 157 -6.69 -10.51 6.89
C ASP A 157 -6.90 -10.50 8.41
N GLN A 158 -5.84 -10.23 9.19
CA GLN A 158 -5.95 -10.02 10.64
C GLN A 158 -6.86 -8.84 10.98
N LEU A 159 -6.74 -7.71 10.27
CA LEU A 159 -7.64 -6.57 10.45
C LEU A 159 -9.09 -6.94 10.09
N VAL A 160 -9.31 -7.64 8.98
CA VAL A 160 -10.66 -8.10 8.59
C VAL A 160 -11.28 -9.01 9.66
N MET A 161 -10.50 -9.96 10.19
CA MET A 161 -10.96 -10.92 11.21
C MET A 161 -11.31 -10.23 12.53
N HIS A 162 -10.57 -9.20 12.91
CA HIS A 162 -10.73 -8.49 14.19
C HIS A 162 -11.59 -7.23 14.09
N MET A 163 -12.23 -6.95 12.95
CA MET A 163 -13.09 -5.78 12.78
C MET A 163 -14.28 -5.81 13.74
N PRO A 164 -14.41 -4.83 14.66
CA PRO A 164 -15.58 -4.71 15.53
C PRO A 164 -16.87 -4.51 14.73
N PRO A 165 -17.99 -5.17 15.08
CA PRO A 165 -19.26 -5.02 14.37
C PRO A 165 -19.76 -3.57 14.30
N ILE A 166 -19.46 -2.77 15.32
CA ILE A 166 -19.81 -1.34 15.39
C ILE A 166 -19.21 -0.52 14.24
N CYS A 167 -18.05 -0.91 13.69
CA CYS A 167 -17.43 -0.25 12.53
C CYS A 167 -18.29 -0.37 11.27
N ARG A 168 -19.12 -1.42 11.20
CA ARG A 168 -19.97 -1.73 10.04
C ARG A 168 -21.41 -1.28 10.25
N ALA A 169 -21.75 -0.74 11.42
CA ALA A 169 -23.10 -0.38 11.83
C ALA A 169 -23.48 1.07 11.46
N TYR A 170 -23.01 1.58 10.32
CA TYR A 170 -23.27 2.94 9.88
C TYR A 170 -24.28 2.98 8.74
N ASN A 171 -25.33 3.81 8.90
CA ASN A 171 -26.35 4.07 7.89
C ASN A 171 -27.04 2.80 7.36
N LEU A 172 -27.57 1.98 8.29
CA LEU A 172 -28.27 0.73 8.00
C LEU A 172 -29.68 0.76 8.59
N ASP A 173 -30.67 0.27 7.83
CA ASP A 173 -32.02 0.04 8.34
C ASP A 173 -32.14 -1.33 9.02
N ALA A 174 -31.33 -2.30 8.56
CA ALA A 174 -31.28 -3.65 9.09
C ALA A 174 -29.83 -4.16 9.18
N PRO A 175 -29.47 -5.00 10.18
CA PRO A 175 -28.11 -5.50 10.35
C PRO A 175 -27.63 -6.36 9.16
N ALA A 176 -28.56 -6.97 8.41
CA ALA A 176 -28.23 -7.74 7.21
C ALA A 176 -27.68 -6.89 6.05
N GLN A 177 -27.90 -5.57 6.07
CA GLN A 177 -27.37 -4.65 5.05
C GLN A 177 -25.91 -4.25 5.31
N ALA A 178 -25.33 -4.66 6.45
CA ALA A 178 -23.97 -4.30 6.82
C ALA A 178 -22.95 -4.85 5.80
N LEU A 179 -22.20 -3.94 5.17
CA LEU A 179 -21.08 -4.27 4.26
C LEU A 179 -20.15 -5.30 4.87
N SER A 180 -19.51 -6.13 4.05
CA SER A 180 -18.52 -7.09 4.56
C SER A 180 -17.32 -6.34 5.18
N ALA A 181 -16.70 -6.93 6.21
CA ALA A 181 -15.53 -6.33 6.85
C ALA A 181 -14.36 -6.12 5.85
N ARG A 182 -14.19 -7.07 4.92
CA ARG A 182 -13.20 -6.99 3.84
C ARG A 182 -13.46 -5.78 2.94
N THR A 183 -14.67 -5.67 2.38
CA THR A 183 -15.04 -4.58 1.47
C THR A 183 -14.88 -3.22 2.15
N LEU A 184 -15.33 -3.09 3.40
CA LEU A 184 -15.22 -1.84 4.14
C LEU A 184 -13.75 -1.43 4.39
N LEU A 185 -12.88 -2.41 4.69
CA LEU A 185 -11.46 -2.14 4.88
C LEU A 185 -10.75 -1.82 3.55
N GLU A 186 -11.07 -2.52 2.46
CA GLU A 186 -10.57 -2.23 1.10
C GLU A 186 -10.93 -0.81 0.67
N ASP A 187 -12.19 -0.42 0.87
CA ASP A 187 -12.69 0.93 0.55
C ASP A 187 -11.98 2.00 1.39
N PHE A 188 -11.82 1.73 2.69
CA PHE A 188 -11.08 2.62 3.59
C PHE A 188 -9.63 2.78 3.12
N MET A 189 -8.90 1.68 2.92
CA MET A 189 -7.49 1.72 2.53
C MET A 189 -7.29 2.38 1.17
N THR A 190 -8.13 2.07 0.19
CA THR A 190 -8.11 2.71 -1.13
C THR A 190 -8.33 4.22 -1.01
N SER A 191 -9.31 4.64 -0.20
CA SER A 191 -9.60 6.06 0.01
C SER A 191 -8.43 6.78 0.69
N MET A 192 -7.85 6.20 1.73
CA MET A 192 -6.74 6.80 2.47
C MET A 192 -5.50 6.93 1.60
N VAL A 193 -5.14 5.88 0.87
CA VAL A 193 -3.98 5.89 -0.05
C VAL A 193 -4.19 6.91 -1.17
N ASP A 194 -5.36 6.88 -1.83
CA ASP A 194 -5.69 7.79 -2.92
C ASP A 194 -5.65 9.25 -2.48
N MET A 195 -6.26 9.57 -1.34
CA MET A 195 -6.29 10.94 -0.82
C MET A 195 -4.90 11.42 -0.39
N SER A 196 -4.10 10.59 0.28
CA SER A 196 -2.75 10.95 0.71
C SER A 196 -1.82 11.21 -0.47
N VAL A 197 -1.77 10.31 -1.45
CA VAL A 197 -0.91 10.46 -2.64
C VAL A 197 -1.31 11.71 -3.43
N ARG A 198 -2.61 11.96 -3.62
CA ARG A 198 -3.09 13.20 -4.25
C ARG A 198 -2.73 14.44 -3.47
N GLY A 199 -2.94 14.43 -2.16
CA GLY A 199 -2.63 15.55 -1.27
C GLY A 199 -1.17 15.96 -1.40
N TRP A 200 -0.25 15.00 -1.32
CA TRP A 200 1.19 15.25 -1.47
C TRP A 200 1.59 15.68 -2.88
N SER A 201 0.96 15.11 -3.92
CA SER A 201 1.20 15.52 -5.31
C SER A 201 0.82 16.99 -5.58
N ASN A 202 -0.18 17.50 -4.86
CA ASN A 202 -0.60 18.89 -4.93
C ASN A 202 0.31 19.82 -4.13
N LEU A 203 0.84 19.37 -2.98
CA LEU A 203 1.82 20.13 -2.19
C LEU A 203 3.15 20.34 -2.92
N MET A 204 3.59 19.33 -3.70
CA MET A 204 4.80 19.44 -4.52
C MET A 204 4.60 20.24 -5.81
N ARG A 205 3.37 20.73 -6.07
CA ARG A 205 3.07 21.52 -7.26
C ARG A 205 3.49 22.97 -7.03
N SER A 206 4.61 23.36 -7.64
CA SER A 206 4.92 24.77 -7.80
C SER A 206 3.85 25.43 -8.68
N PRO A 207 3.25 26.59 -8.31
CA PRO A 207 2.19 27.23 -9.09
C PRO A 207 2.64 27.69 -10.50
N ALA A 208 3.93 27.59 -10.82
CA ALA A 208 4.53 28.11 -12.05
C ALA A 208 4.54 27.15 -13.26
N THR A 209 4.16 25.88 -13.12
CA THR A 209 4.22 24.89 -14.22
C THR A 209 2.97 24.03 -14.29
N ALA A 210 1.81 24.66 -14.40
CA ALA A 210 0.72 24.02 -15.14
C ALA A 210 1.05 24.19 -16.63
N PRO A 211 1.31 23.12 -17.41
CA PRO A 211 1.27 23.26 -18.85
C PRO A 211 -0.13 23.79 -19.18
N ALA A 212 -0.18 24.97 -19.78
CA ALA A 212 -1.41 25.57 -20.25
C ALA A 212 -2.20 24.50 -21.02
N ALA A 213 -3.50 24.43 -20.79
CA ALA A 213 -4.44 23.56 -21.51
C ALA A 213 -4.57 23.91 -23.01
N ASN A 214 -3.56 24.57 -23.58
CA ASN A 214 -3.47 25.03 -24.95
C ASN A 214 -2.22 24.39 -25.59
N ALA A 215 -2.21 23.07 -25.68
CA ALA A 215 -1.43 22.37 -26.68
C ALA A 215 -2.44 21.74 -27.66
N ASP A 216 -2.63 22.47 -28.76
CA ASP A 216 -2.86 21.92 -30.09
C ASP A 216 -4.31 21.62 -30.48
N ALA A 217 -5.02 22.69 -30.86
CA ALA A 217 -6.16 22.66 -31.77
C ALA A 217 -5.79 22.22 -33.21
N ASN A 218 -4.58 21.69 -33.44
CA ASN A 218 -4.16 21.09 -34.70
C ASN A 218 -4.18 19.57 -34.55
N GLY A 219 -5.30 18.98 -34.98
CA GLY A 219 -5.62 17.57 -34.85
C GLY A 219 -4.58 16.63 -35.45
N LEU A 220 -4.09 15.71 -34.62
CA LEU A 220 -3.69 14.32 -34.90
C LEU A 220 -3.01 13.68 -33.68
N LEU A 221 -3.34 14.11 -32.45
CA LEU A 221 -2.95 13.37 -31.27
C LEU A 221 -3.76 12.08 -31.23
N ASP A 222 -3.06 10.96 -31.32
CA ASP A 222 -3.62 9.61 -31.17
C ASP A 222 -4.52 9.56 -29.92
N ALA A 223 -5.74 9.04 -30.07
CA ALA A 223 -6.75 9.05 -29.02
C ALA A 223 -6.24 8.39 -27.72
N GLY A 224 -5.33 7.41 -27.84
CA GLY A 224 -4.65 6.78 -26.71
C GLY A 224 -3.75 7.73 -25.92
N LYS A 225 -3.02 8.64 -26.57
CA LYS A 225 -2.16 9.61 -25.89
C LYS A 225 -2.97 10.63 -25.08
N LEU A 226 -4.10 11.08 -25.63
CA LEU A 226 -5.00 11.99 -24.94
C LEU A 226 -5.63 11.32 -23.71
N ALA A 227 -6.04 10.06 -23.85
CA ALA A 227 -6.58 9.26 -22.75
C ALA A 227 -5.56 9.08 -21.61
N GLY A 228 -4.31 8.74 -21.94
CA GLY A 228 -3.21 8.62 -20.97
C GLY A 228 -2.88 9.94 -20.25
N GLN A 229 -2.87 11.06 -20.98
CA GLN A 229 -2.67 12.40 -20.38
C GLN A 229 -3.80 12.78 -19.42
N GLN A 230 -5.06 12.50 -19.80
CA GLN A 230 -6.20 12.77 -18.94
C GLN A 230 -6.15 11.88 -17.68
N TRP A 231 -5.79 10.60 -17.80
CA TRP A 231 -5.60 9.72 -16.65
C TRP A 231 -4.53 10.22 -15.69
N LEU A 232 -3.33 10.56 -16.18
CA LEU A 232 -2.27 11.14 -15.35
C LEU A 232 -2.69 12.46 -14.69
N ARG A 233 -3.43 13.32 -15.40
CA ARG A 233 -3.98 14.56 -14.84
C ARG A 233 -5.00 14.27 -13.74
N ARG A 234 -5.87 13.29 -13.98
CA ARG A 234 -6.91 12.90 -13.03
C ARG A 234 -6.32 12.21 -11.80
N LEU A 235 -5.22 11.47 -11.89
CA LEU A 235 -4.51 10.90 -10.72
C LEU A 235 -3.90 11.95 -9.78
N ARG A 236 -3.65 13.16 -10.27
CA ARG A 236 -3.00 14.25 -9.51
C ARG A 236 -3.98 15.28 -8.98
N THR A 237 -5.13 15.43 -9.63
CA THR A 237 -6.15 16.42 -9.25
C THR A 237 -7.18 15.81 -8.27
N GLY A 238 -8.05 16.63 -7.68
CA GLY A 238 -9.14 16.13 -6.82
C GLY A 238 -10.28 15.44 -7.59
N GLU A 239 -10.33 15.60 -8.92
CA GLU A 239 -11.31 14.97 -9.78
C GLU A 239 -10.84 13.58 -10.20
N ARG A 240 -11.64 12.56 -9.84
CA ARG A 240 -11.33 11.15 -10.11
C ARG A 240 -11.86 10.66 -11.46
N ARG A 241 -12.97 11.23 -11.94
CA ARG A 241 -13.69 10.75 -13.13
C ARG A 241 -12.89 11.02 -14.42
N LEU A 242 -12.83 10.02 -15.28
CA LEU A 242 -12.32 10.13 -16.64
C LEU A 242 -13.47 10.54 -17.57
N ASP A 243 -13.41 11.77 -18.08
CA ASP A 243 -14.38 12.25 -19.07
C ASP A 243 -13.90 11.82 -20.47
N LEU A 244 -13.97 10.52 -20.73
CA LEU A 244 -13.58 9.88 -21.99
C LEU A 244 -14.77 9.17 -22.63
N PRO A 245 -14.82 9.06 -23.97
CA PRO A 245 -15.74 8.14 -24.63
C PRO A 245 -15.47 6.69 -24.18
N PRO A 246 -16.48 5.81 -24.19
CA PRO A 246 -16.40 4.48 -23.57
C PRO A 246 -15.33 3.58 -24.19
N GLN A 247 -15.12 3.66 -25.51
CA GLN A 247 -14.16 2.82 -26.22
C GLN A 247 -12.69 3.18 -25.90
N PRO A 248 -12.23 4.45 -26.00
CA PRO A 248 -10.92 4.87 -25.50
C PRO A 248 -10.71 4.62 -24.00
N ALA A 249 -11.76 4.78 -23.17
CA ALA A 249 -11.66 4.52 -21.73
C ALA A 249 -11.42 3.04 -21.42
N HIS A 250 -12.11 2.15 -22.14
CA HIS A 250 -11.92 0.71 -22.01
C HIS A 250 -10.56 0.25 -22.52
N GLN A 251 -10.07 0.81 -23.64
CA GLN A 251 -8.71 0.56 -24.14
C GLN A 251 -7.67 0.96 -23.09
N LEU A 252 -7.79 2.17 -22.53
CA LEU A 252 -6.91 2.65 -21.46
C LEU A 252 -6.97 1.74 -20.22
N TYR A 253 -8.16 1.29 -19.81
CA TYR A 253 -8.33 0.34 -18.72
C TYR A 253 -7.57 -0.96 -18.97
N GLN A 254 -7.70 -1.53 -20.19
CA GLN A 254 -6.97 -2.74 -20.57
C GLN A 254 -5.46 -2.51 -20.61
N ASP A 255 -4.99 -1.41 -21.20
CA ASP A 255 -3.57 -1.08 -21.31
C ASP A 255 -2.93 -0.89 -19.93
N VAL A 256 -3.60 -0.16 -19.03
CA VAL A 256 -3.14 0.03 -17.65
C VAL A 256 -3.16 -1.29 -16.87
N THR A 257 -4.22 -2.09 -17.01
CA THR A 257 -4.30 -3.39 -16.34
C THR A 257 -3.20 -4.33 -16.81
N ASN A 258 -2.97 -4.45 -18.12
CA ASN A 258 -1.91 -5.25 -18.70
C ASN A 258 -0.51 -4.78 -18.24
N TRP A 259 -0.29 -3.47 -18.17
CA TRP A 259 0.96 -2.89 -17.67
C TRP A 259 1.17 -3.20 -16.18
N LEU A 260 0.14 -3.05 -15.34
CA LEU A 260 0.20 -3.41 -13.93
C LEU A 260 0.39 -4.92 -13.74
N GLU A 261 -0.26 -5.75 -14.55
CA GLU A 261 -0.06 -7.19 -14.55
C GLU A 261 1.36 -7.57 -14.93
N GLN A 262 2.04 -6.86 -15.84
CA GLN A 262 3.47 -7.12 -16.12
C GLN A 262 4.36 -6.79 -14.91
N LEU A 263 4.05 -5.73 -14.17
CA LEU A 263 4.74 -5.43 -12.91
C LEU A 263 4.54 -6.57 -11.89
N HIS A 264 3.35 -7.17 -11.86
CA HIS A 264 3.00 -8.26 -10.95
C HIS A 264 3.31 -9.68 -11.48
N ALA A 265 3.48 -9.90 -12.78
CA ALA A 265 3.79 -11.21 -13.38
C ALA A 265 5.19 -11.70 -12.97
N THR A 266 6.06 -10.74 -12.64
CA THR A 266 7.35 -10.93 -11.98
C THR A 266 7.22 -11.37 -10.50
N GLY A 267 6.03 -11.23 -9.91
CA GLY A 267 5.67 -11.63 -8.56
C GLY A 267 4.51 -12.62 -8.56
N ASP A 268 4.75 -13.88 -8.88
CA ASP A 268 3.87 -14.92 -8.35
C ASP A 268 3.90 -14.82 -6.83
N ALA A 269 2.75 -15.03 -6.15
CA ALA A 269 2.65 -14.96 -4.69
C ALA A 269 3.65 -15.89 -3.97
N ASN A 270 4.16 -16.91 -4.67
CA ASN A 270 5.07 -17.91 -4.13
C ASN A 270 6.54 -17.67 -4.43
N PHE A 271 6.92 -16.98 -5.50
CA PHE A 271 8.32 -16.89 -5.94
C PHE A 271 8.70 -15.50 -6.46
N ARG A 272 9.94 -15.09 -6.16
CA ARG A 272 10.60 -13.87 -6.67
C ARG A 272 11.93 -14.23 -7.31
N ILE A 273 12.45 -13.37 -8.18
CA ILE A 273 13.79 -13.58 -8.74
C ILE A 273 14.84 -13.21 -7.70
N GLY A 274 15.79 -14.11 -7.51
CA GLY A 274 16.91 -13.98 -6.60
C GLY A 274 18.23 -13.74 -7.34
N PHE A 275 19.03 -12.82 -6.84
CA PHE A 275 20.38 -12.54 -7.27
C PHE A 275 21.35 -12.91 -6.15
N ALA A 276 22.28 -13.84 -6.39
CA ALA A 276 23.34 -14.13 -5.44
C ALA A 276 24.69 -13.74 -6.03
N LEU A 277 25.38 -12.83 -5.34
CA LEU A 277 26.76 -12.51 -5.69
C LEU A 277 27.67 -13.53 -5.00
N GLU A 278 28.32 -14.36 -5.80
CA GLU A 278 29.28 -15.36 -5.33
C GLU A 278 30.67 -14.71 -5.18
N THR A 279 31.35 -15.04 -4.09
CA THR A 279 32.73 -14.57 -3.88
C THR A 279 33.67 -15.40 -4.76
N PRO A 280 34.59 -14.77 -5.52
CA PRO A 280 35.57 -15.50 -6.30
C PRO A 280 36.49 -16.34 -5.40
N GLU A 281 36.95 -17.47 -5.91
CA GLU A 281 37.82 -18.39 -5.17
C GLU A 281 39.21 -17.78 -4.91
N GLU A 282 39.89 -18.19 -3.83
CA GLU A 282 41.20 -17.64 -3.44
C GLU A 282 42.26 -17.73 -4.55
N THR A 283 42.16 -18.75 -5.40
CA THR A 283 43.07 -18.97 -6.55
C THR A 283 42.87 -17.95 -7.68
N GLN A 284 41.74 -17.26 -7.73
CA GLN A 284 41.45 -16.22 -8.72
C GLN A 284 41.89 -14.83 -8.22
N LEU A 285 42.06 -14.65 -6.90
CA LEU A 285 42.47 -13.39 -6.28
C LEU A 285 43.92 -13.00 -6.60
N THR A 286 44.73 -13.91 -7.14
CA THR A 286 46.09 -13.64 -7.62
C THR A 286 46.15 -12.86 -8.93
N ASP A 287 45.06 -12.86 -9.73
CA ASP A 287 44.95 -12.11 -10.98
C ASP A 287 43.78 -11.11 -10.88
N LEU A 288 44.06 -9.98 -10.23
CA LEU A 288 43.07 -8.94 -9.97
C LEU A 288 42.56 -8.25 -11.24
N GLU A 289 43.35 -8.24 -12.32
CA GLU A 289 42.99 -7.59 -13.59
C GLU A 289 41.95 -8.39 -14.38
N HIS A 290 41.91 -9.71 -14.19
CA HIS A 290 40.95 -10.60 -14.84
C HIS A 290 39.91 -11.20 -13.90
N LEU A 291 39.87 -10.77 -12.64
CA LEU A 291 38.90 -11.23 -11.66
C LEU A 291 37.46 -10.99 -12.12
N ARG A 292 36.69 -12.07 -12.27
CA ARG A 292 35.27 -12.02 -12.66
C ARG A 292 34.39 -12.48 -11.51
N TRP A 293 33.57 -11.57 -11.02
CA TRP A 293 32.56 -11.86 -10.02
C TRP A 293 31.34 -12.50 -10.66
N LYS A 294 30.84 -13.59 -10.07
CA LYS A 294 29.66 -14.29 -10.60
C LYS A 294 28.41 -13.84 -9.84
N LEU A 295 27.46 -13.28 -10.57
CA LEU A 295 26.11 -13.00 -10.10
C LEU A 295 25.17 -14.08 -10.62
N ALA A 296 24.89 -15.06 -9.78
CA ALA A 296 24.03 -16.19 -10.13
C ALA A 296 22.54 -15.84 -9.97
N TYR A 297 21.72 -16.38 -10.87
CA TYR A 297 20.27 -16.15 -10.90
C TYR A 297 19.51 -17.32 -10.28
N TYR A 298 18.47 -17.01 -9.52
CA TYR A 298 17.63 -17.96 -8.81
C TYR A 298 16.16 -17.58 -8.91
N LEU A 299 15.27 -18.55 -8.78
CA LEU A 299 13.91 -18.32 -8.30
C LEU A 299 13.87 -18.65 -6.81
N GLN A 300 13.57 -17.64 -5.98
CA GLN A 300 13.52 -17.75 -4.52
C GLN A 300 12.07 -17.78 -4.06
N ALA A 301 11.71 -18.70 -3.16
CA ALA A 301 10.38 -18.70 -2.57
C ALA A 301 10.18 -17.48 -1.65
N ARG A 302 9.02 -16.83 -1.72
CA ARG A 302 8.71 -15.62 -0.94
C ARG A 302 8.51 -15.91 0.55
N ASP A 303 7.90 -17.04 0.87
CA ASP A 303 7.61 -17.47 2.25
C ASP A 303 8.77 -18.23 2.91
N ASN A 304 9.66 -18.83 2.13
CA ASN A 304 10.90 -19.43 2.62
C ASN A 304 12.10 -18.93 1.82
N PRO A 305 12.78 -17.85 2.28
CA PRO A 305 13.95 -17.30 1.61
C PRO A 305 15.13 -18.26 1.46
N SER A 306 15.18 -19.37 2.21
CA SER A 306 16.23 -20.39 2.06
C SER A 306 15.98 -21.32 0.88
N LEU A 307 14.76 -21.39 0.35
CA LEU A 307 14.45 -22.20 -0.82
C LEU A 307 14.81 -21.44 -2.10
N LEU A 308 15.98 -21.78 -2.65
CA LEU A 308 16.53 -21.21 -3.88
C LEU A 308 16.54 -22.26 -4.98
N ILE A 309 15.98 -21.90 -6.13
CA ILE A 309 15.96 -22.73 -7.33
C ILE A 309 16.95 -22.10 -8.32
N PRO A 310 18.10 -22.74 -8.59
CA PRO A 310 19.08 -22.20 -9.53
C PRO A 310 18.49 -22.05 -10.94
N ALA A 311 18.87 -21.00 -11.65
CA ALA A 311 18.46 -20.79 -13.05
C ALA A 311 18.75 -22.00 -13.94
N ARG A 312 19.85 -22.71 -13.72
CA ARG A 312 20.16 -23.98 -14.41
C ARG A 312 19.01 -24.99 -14.32
N GLN A 313 18.44 -25.17 -13.14
CA GLN A 313 17.34 -26.10 -12.91
C GLN A 313 16.06 -25.64 -13.60
N VAL A 314 15.84 -24.32 -13.68
CA VAL A 314 14.73 -23.71 -14.43
C VAL A 314 14.87 -23.99 -15.92
N TRP A 315 16.07 -23.84 -16.48
CA TRP A 315 16.36 -24.09 -17.90
C TRP A 315 16.30 -25.57 -18.29
N GLN A 316 16.65 -26.47 -17.36
CA GLN A 316 16.53 -27.92 -17.57
C GLN A 316 15.08 -28.41 -17.58
N ASN A 317 14.13 -27.63 -17.03
CA ASN A 317 12.72 -27.98 -17.09
C ASN A 317 12.19 -27.80 -18.51
N LYS A 318 11.73 -28.90 -19.12
CA LYS A 318 11.14 -28.92 -20.47
C LYS A 318 9.64 -28.61 -20.48
N GLY A 319 8.99 -28.56 -19.32
CA GLY A 319 7.56 -28.29 -19.20
C GLY A 319 7.27 -26.85 -18.76
N ASN A 320 6.06 -26.38 -19.08
CA ASN A 320 5.55 -25.08 -18.64
C ASN A 320 5.23 -25.04 -17.13
N VAL A 321 5.54 -26.10 -16.38
CA VAL A 321 5.24 -26.21 -14.96
C VAL A 321 6.44 -26.80 -14.25
N LEU A 322 6.97 -26.09 -13.26
CA LEU A 322 7.96 -26.61 -12.33
C LEU A 322 7.28 -26.90 -10.99
N LYS A 323 7.28 -28.18 -10.59
CA LYS A 323 6.80 -28.59 -9.26
C LYS A 323 8.00 -28.83 -8.36
N ILE A 324 8.10 -28.07 -7.28
CA ILE A 324 9.15 -28.24 -6.27
C ILE A 324 8.48 -28.32 -4.90
N ASN A 325 8.69 -29.44 -4.21
CA ASN A 325 7.96 -29.81 -3.00
C ASN A 325 6.44 -29.76 -3.27
N SER A 326 5.70 -28.99 -2.46
CA SER A 326 4.25 -28.78 -2.59
C SER A 326 3.88 -27.59 -3.49
N ARG A 327 4.86 -26.95 -4.14
CA ARG A 327 4.67 -25.70 -4.88
C ARG A 327 4.67 -25.94 -6.37
N ARG A 328 3.83 -25.19 -7.07
CA ARG A 328 3.74 -25.17 -8.52
C ARG A 328 4.17 -23.79 -9.02
N ILE A 329 5.06 -23.78 -10.01
CA ILE A 329 5.48 -22.58 -10.74
C ILE A 329 5.08 -22.76 -12.18
N ASP A 330 4.19 -21.89 -12.66
CA ASP A 330 3.80 -21.85 -14.06
C ASP A 330 4.80 -20.99 -14.86
N HIS A 331 5.15 -21.45 -16.05
CA HIS A 331 6.07 -20.85 -17.03
C HIS A 331 7.40 -20.33 -16.40
N PRO A 332 8.17 -21.19 -15.72
CA PRO A 332 9.32 -20.76 -14.91
C PRO A 332 10.43 -20.08 -15.74
N GLN A 333 10.62 -20.47 -17.00
CA GLN A 333 11.62 -19.87 -17.90
C GLN A 333 11.22 -18.45 -18.34
N GLU A 334 9.97 -18.28 -18.78
CA GLU A 334 9.42 -16.98 -19.16
C GLU A 334 9.47 -16.01 -17.99
N ARG A 335 9.17 -16.49 -16.78
CA ARG A 335 9.27 -15.68 -15.55
C ARG A 335 10.68 -15.22 -15.24
N LEU A 336 11.64 -16.13 -15.31
CA LEU A 336 13.03 -15.79 -15.10
C LEU A 336 13.48 -14.71 -16.10
N LEU A 337 13.11 -14.86 -17.39
CA LEU A 337 13.42 -13.86 -18.41
C LEU A 337 12.70 -12.54 -18.19
N ALA A 338 11.41 -12.56 -17.85
CA ALA A 338 10.61 -11.36 -17.64
C ALA A 338 11.23 -10.46 -16.57
N GLY A 339 11.59 -11.01 -15.41
CA GLY A 339 12.16 -10.17 -14.36
C GLY A 339 13.65 -9.92 -14.48
N LEU A 340 14.43 -10.76 -15.18
CA LEU A 340 15.78 -10.37 -15.60
C LEU A 340 15.74 -9.20 -16.60
N GLY A 341 14.77 -9.21 -17.53
CA GLY A 341 14.53 -8.14 -18.48
C GLY A 341 14.06 -6.85 -17.79
N ALA A 342 13.22 -6.95 -16.76
CA ALA A 342 12.77 -5.80 -15.99
C ALA A 342 13.93 -5.03 -15.32
N VAL A 343 14.99 -5.72 -14.90
CA VAL A 343 16.14 -5.12 -14.20
C VAL A 343 17.39 -4.97 -15.07
N SER A 344 17.32 -5.33 -16.36
CA SER A 344 18.50 -5.35 -17.23
C SER A 344 19.15 -3.97 -17.39
N HIS A 345 18.34 -2.91 -17.31
CA HIS A 345 18.81 -1.52 -17.41
C HIS A 345 19.58 -1.04 -16.17
N LEU A 346 19.45 -1.72 -15.02
CA LEU A 346 20.14 -1.36 -13.78
C LEU A 346 21.61 -1.79 -13.78
N LEU A 347 21.94 -2.85 -14.51
CA LEU A 347 23.29 -3.40 -14.62
C LEU A 347 23.56 -3.94 -16.02
N SER A 348 24.49 -3.31 -16.74
CA SER A 348 24.96 -3.76 -18.05
C SER A 348 25.41 -5.23 -18.10
N PRO A 349 26.01 -5.84 -17.05
CA PRO A 349 26.27 -7.28 -17.00
C PRO A 349 25.01 -8.17 -17.18
N ILE A 350 23.87 -7.75 -16.64
CA ILE A 350 22.61 -8.50 -16.73
C ILE A 350 22.10 -8.46 -18.17
N GLU A 351 22.09 -7.28 -18.79
CA GLU A 351 21.73 -7.13 -20.20
C GLU A 351 22.62 -7.98 -21.12
N ARG A 352 23.93 -8.02 -20.86
CA ARG A 352 24.87 -8.88 -21.60
C ARG A 352 24.53 -10.37 -21.45
N SER A 353 24.10 -10.80 -20.26
CA SER A 353 23.72 -12.20 -20.01
C SER A 353 22.47 -12.61 -20.79
N LEU A 354 21.49 -11.70 -20.94
CA LEU A 354 20.22 -11.93 -21.64
C LEU A 354 20.39 -12.16 -23.15
N ARG A 355 21.55 -11.84 -23.73
CA ARG A 355 21.88 -12.16 -25.12
C ARG A 355 22.15 -13.65 -25.36
N LYS A 356 22.35 -14.44 -24.29
CA LYS A 356 22.51 -15.89 -24.34
C LYS A 356 21.15 -16.58 -24.30
N VAL A 357 21.06 -17.77 -24.91
CA VAL A 357 19.83 -18.57 -24.97
C VAL A 357 19.35 -19.03 -23.58
N GLN A 358 20.28 -19.28 -22.65
CA GLN A 358 19.98 -19.72 -21.28
C GLN A 358 20.86 -18.94 -20.29
N PRO A 359 20.44 -17.74 -19.86
CA PRO A 359 21.19 -16.98 -18.87
C PRO A 359 21.12 -17.66 -17.49
N GLU A 360 22.23 -18.24 -17.04
CA GLU A 360 22.38 -18.80 -15.69
C GLU A 360 22.98 -17.79 -14.69
N ALA A 361 23.84 -16.89 -15.17
CA ALA A 361 24.55 -15.91 -14.36
C ALA A 361 25.07 -14.74 -15.23
N ALA A 362 25.32 -13.60 -14.59
CA ALA A 362 26.14 -12.52 -15.13
C ALA A 362 27.55 -12.55 -14.53
N TYR A 363 28.52 -12.11 -15.32
CA TYR A 363 29.91 -11.96 -14.89
C TYR A 363 30.27 -10.48 -14.82
N LEU A 364 30.61 -10.02 -13.63
CA LEU A 364 30.88 -8.63 -13.28
C LEU A 364 32.39 -8.41 -13.13
N SER A 365 32.85 -7.21 -13.46
CA SER A 365 34.15 -6.72 -12.98
C SER A 365 34.11 -6.42 -11.48
N THR A 366 35.27 -6.20 -10.86
CA THR A 366 35.36 -5.80 -9.45
C THR A 366 34.62 -4.49 -9.17
N ASP A 367 34.68 -3.51 -10.09
CA ASP A 367 33.94 -2.24 -9.97
C ASP A 367 32.43 -2.45 -10.07
N GLU A 368 31.97 -3.24 -11.04
CA GLU A 368 30.55 -3.58 -11.21
C GLU A 368 30.01 -4.35 -10.00
N ALA A 369 30.82 -5.26 -9.42
CA ALA A 369 30.46 -5.99 -8.22
C ALA A 369 30.36 -5.06 -6.99
N HIS A 370 31.27 -4.10 -6.85
CA HIS A 370 31.20 -3.11 -5.79
C HIS A 370 29.99 -2.18 -5.93
N GLN A 371 29.66 -1.77 -7.16
CA GLN A 371 28.44 -1.02 -7.46
C GLN A 371 27.18 -1.82 -7.10
N PHE A 372 27.15 -3.11 -7.43
CA PHE A 372 26.05 -3.98 -7.03
C PHE A 372 25.90 -4.06 -5.51
N LEU A 373 27.00 -4.19 -4.77
CA LEU A 373 26.97 -4.28 -3.31
C LEU A 373 26.48 -3.00 -2.62
N ARG A 374 26.78 -1.82 -3.17
CA ARG A 374 26.46 -0.52 -2.54
C ARG A 374 25.13 0.09 -3.00
N GLU A 375 24.78 -0.06 -4.27
CA GLU A 375 23.69 0.71 -4.88
C GLU A 375 22.59 -0.21 -5.40
N VAL A 376 22.94 -1.12 -6.33
CA VAL A 376 21.94 -1.89 -7.08
C VAL A 376 21.30 -2.98 -6.22
N GLY A 377 22.08 -3.69 -5.40
CA GLY A 377 21.59 -4.74 -4.52
C GLY A 377 20.52 -4.25 -3.51
N PRO A 378 20.77 -3.16 -2.76
CA PRO A 378 19.76 -2.55 -1.89
C PRO A 378 18.51 -2.08 -2.66
N LEU A 379 18.69 -1.50 -3.86
CA LEU A 379 17.58 -1.06 -4.70
C LEU A 379 16.72 -2.26 -5.18
N LEU A 380 17.35 -3.35 -5.60
CA LEU A 380 16.68 -4.60 -5.99
C LEU A 380 15.91 -5.21 -4.82
N ALA A 381 16.53 -5.26 -3.62
CA ALA A 381 15.87 -5.76 -2.42
C ALA A 381 14.61 -4.95 -2.06
N THR A 382 14.71 -3.62 -2.15
CA THR A 382 13.56 -2.72 -1.94
C THR A 382 12.48 -2.88 -3.00
N SER A 383 12.88 -3.25 -4.24
CA SER A 383 11.98 -3.51 -5.36
C SER A 383 11.35 -4.92 -5.33
N GLY A 384 11.52 -5.68 -4.23
CA GLY A 384 10.91 -7.00 -4.05
C GLY A 384 11.70 -8.18 -4.63
N TYR A 385 12.91 -7.95 -5.14
CA TYR A 385 13.81 -9.03 -5.59
C TYR A 385 14.55 -9.67 -4.41
N GLY A 386 14.87 -10.96 -4.53
CA GLY A 386 15.77 -11.63 -3.60
C GLY A 386 17.20 -11.20 -3.85
N VAL A 387 17.92 -10.75 -2.83
CA VAL A 387 19.35 -10.43 -2.95
C VAL A 387 20.14 -11.14 -1.86
N ILE A 388 21.13 -11.92 -2.28
CA ILE A 388 22.00 -12.70 -1.43
C ILE A 388 23.41 -12.14 -1.56
N PHE A 389 23.81 -11.39 -0.54
CA PHE A 389 25.17 -10.86 -0.44
C PHE A 389 26.14 -11.91 0.10
N PRO A 390 27.44 -11.82 -0.23
CA PRO A 390 28.47 -12.61 0.42
C PRO A 390 28.49 -12.43 1.95
N GLU A 391 28.92 -13.46 2.67
CA GLU A 391 28.94 -13.43 4.14
C GLU A 391 29.80 -12.29 4.70
N TRP A 392 30.97 -12.03 4.11
CA TRP A 392 31.86 -10.95 4.53
C TRP A 392 31.23 -9.55 4.38
N TRP A 393 30.30 -9.36 3.44
CA TRP A 393 29.57 -8.09 3.28
C TRP A 393 28.47 -7.94 4.33
N ARG A 394 27.78 -9.03 4.68
CA ARG A 394 26.74 -9.02 5.73
C ARG A 394 27.33 -8.69 7.10
N THR A 395 28.52 -9.21 7.40
CA THR A 395 29.20 -8.96 8.67
C THR A 395 29.59 -7.48 8.81
N ARG A 396 30.03 -6.81 7.72
CA ARG A 396 30.33 -5.36 7.72
C ARG A 396 29.11 -4.48 8.02
N GLY A 397 27.90 -4.89 7.63
CA GLY A 397 26.67 -4.17 7.93
C GLY A 397 26.26 -4.21 9.41
N ARG A 398 26.68 -5.24 10.17
CA ARG A 398 26.48 -5.32 11.63
C ARG A 398 27.57 -4.62 12.45
N THR A 399 28.68 -4.27 11.81
CA THR A 399 29.81 -3.57 12.42
C THR A 399 30.24 -2.40 11.55
N GLN A 400 29.50 -1.30 11.58
CA GLN A 400 30.08 -0.04 11.11
C GLN A 400 31.12 0.46 12.11
N LEU A 401 32.25 0.90 11.55
CA LEU A 401 33.40 1.60 12.12
C LEU A 401 34.52 0.75 12.74
N GLY A 402 35.42 0.30 11.86
CA GLY A 402 36.79 -0.09 12.18
C GLY A 402 37.62 -0.18 10.91
N LEU A 403 38.19 0.95 10.46
CA LEU A 403 39.23 0.96 9.43
C LEU A 403 40.47 0.25 10.00
N HIS A 404 40.77 -0.97 9.54
CA HIS A 404 42.09 -1.56 9.70
C HIS A 404 42.71 -1.76 8.32
N LEU A 405 43.48 -0.76 7.89
CA LEU A 405 44.36 -0.82 6.74
C LEU A 405 45.68 -1.44 7.21
N HIS A 406 45.90 -2.72 6.93
CA HIS A 406 47.24 -3.31 7.03
C HIS A 406 47.97 -3.07 5.70
N LEU A 407 48.68 -1.95 5.62
CA LEU A 407 49.65 -1.71 4.57
C LEU A 407 50.91 -2.52 4.88
N ARG A 408 51.18 -3.57 4.11
CA ARG A 408 52.48 -4.24 4.14
C ARG A 408 53.35 -3.56 3.08
N SER A 409 54.20 -2.63 3.53
CA SER A 409 55.25 -2.04 2.71
C SER A 409 56.32 -3.11 2.44
N PRO A 410 56.71 -3.35 1.17
CA PRO A 410 57.92 -4.08 0.84
C PRO A 410 59.08 -3.09 0.72
N PHE A 411 59.77 -2.84 1.83
CA PHE A 411 61.13 -2.31 1.79
C PHE A 411 61.94 -3.02 2.89
N GLU A 412 62.88 -3.85 2.44
CA GLU A 412 63.91 -4.48 3.26
C GLU A 412 64.93 -3.43 3.76
N PRO A 413 65.63 -3.71 4.88
CA PRO A 413 66.37 -2.72 5.64
C PRO A 413 67.77 -2.51 5.07
N GLU A 414 68.20 -1.26 4.96
CA GLU A 414 69.62 -0.93 5.00
C GLU A 414 69.95 -0.40 6.41
N ASP A 415 70.89 -1.10 7.03
CA ASP A 415 71.59 -0.68 8.24
C ASP A 415 72.14 0.74 8.09
N ASP A 416 71.79 1.65 8.98
CA ASP A 416 72.78 2.64 9.41
C ASP A 416 72.56 3.11 10.86
N ASN A 417 73.69 3.28 11.51
CA ASN A 417 73.92 3.53 12.91
C ASN A 417 73.40 4.89 13.36
N GLY A 418 72.86 4.95 14.58
CA GLY A 418 72.66 6.22 15.27
C GLY A 418 71.86 6.10 16.55
N LEU A 419 72.56 5.86 17.67
CA LEU A 419 72.53 6.65 18.91
C LEU A 419 71.26 7.53 19.08
N ASP A 420 70.46 7.49 20.14
CA ASP A 420 70.83 7.44 21.55
C ASP A 420 69.55 7.50 22.43
N LEU A 421 69.67 7.12 23.70
CA LEU A 421 68.82 7.48 24.88
C LEU A 421 67.46 6.78 25.13
N LEU A 422 67.55 5.65 25.85
CA LEU A 422 66.90 5.25 27.14
C LEU A 422 65.79 6.15 27.78
N PRO A 423 65.07 5.68 28.84
CA PRO A 423 64.26 4.47 29.02
C PRO A 423 62.90 4.76 29.72
N GLY A 424 61.92 3.85 29.67
CA GLY A 424 60.66 4.02 30.41
C GLY A 424 59.83 2.76 30.53
N ALA A 425 60.30 1.80 31.31
CA ALA A 425 59.63 0.53 31.56
C ALA A 425 58.72 0.56 32.80
N ARG A 426 57.72 -0.33 32.76
CA ARG A 426 56.91 -0.96 33.84
C ARG A 426 55.53 -0.33 34.06
N ARG A 427 54.42 -1.02 33.77
CA ARG A 427 53.84 -2.33 34.21
C ARG A 427 52.90 -2.20 35.41
N SER A 428 51.80 -2.94 35.29
CA SER A 428 50.85 -3.43 36.30
C SER A 428 49.88 -2.40 36.88
N GLY A 429 48.59 -2.65 37.05
CA GLY A 429 47.79 -3.88 36.96
C GLY A 429 46.64 -3.78 37.97
N GLN A 430 45.50 -4.42 37.69
CA GLN A 430 44.42 -4.87 38.61
C GLN A 430 43.16 -5.07 37.75
N ARG A 431 42.37 -6.15 37.87
CA ARG A 431 42.50 -7.42 38.57
C ARG A 431 41.48 -8.36 37.90
#